data_AF-A0A1I8FTK1-F1
#
_entry.id   AF-A0A1I8FTK1-F1
#
_cell.length_a   1.000
_cell.length_b   1.000
_cell.length_c   1.000
_cell.angle_alpha   90.00
_cell.angle_beta   90.00
_cell.angle_gamma   90.00
#
_symmetry.space_group_name_H-M   'P 1'
#
loop_
_entity.id
_entity.type
_entity.pdbx_description
1 polymer ?
#
loop_
_entity_poly.entity_id
_entity_poly.type
_entity_poly.pdbx_seq_one_letter_code
_entity_poly.pdbx_strand_id
1 'polypeptide(L)'
;MLPTALLLIFGLTLAADASTPSQVEKLPYKLPLGGGCQLSWNFNWRANFIVFNVEVPQGTTVVGLGFSDRGKVEGADFGIVYIDASELLTIADFRVTEDKTLKRQPKSEYELKAWDTDGKTIVLTILRPIRPKELTFYKIDRGTTHLLFFKSPFVWDRLQDYDVSEHLVQLIKSQLPIPPPQPDTKQMEVRVSGVQVPSSETTYWCRVVRLPEMREQHHIIGYEPVISKGSEGLVHHLEVFLCVEDLPESVRDYDAPCNSETKPLGMTSCRKVIGAWAMGATGIFYPSEAGLPIGGRSGRSGTQYAVIELHYNNAAGKSGLVDSSGLRFYLTRRLRKFDVGIIELGLDYLPYSAVPPGEPRFELTGFCLPKCTNEGLPPDGIKIFASQLHTHTTGVRRVILSEFFNDDKHYSPHFQEIRLLPEPIRVLPGDALVTTCTFDTSKRRNVTLGGLTINNEMCLNYVFYYPKSQLELCKSIVSDNTLDRFFKKMNVLYGAETSRKKTIEENYQSIEWGRMEVAALKHMYRTGRIHQSCNSSSGVEISGHNWDNLKPIDYRNQEPETRDYRLHI
;
A
#
# COMPACT_ATOMS: atom_id res chain seq x y z
N MET A 1 -51.88 55.52 3.69
CA MET A 1 -50.71 55.72 4.58
C MET A 1 -50.58 54.49 5.45
N LEU A 2 -49.64 53.61 5.12
CA LEU A 2 -49.17 52.50 5.96
C LEU A 2 -47.63 52.54 5.87
N PRO A 3 -46.89 52.45 6.99
CA PRO A 3 -45.44 52.50 6.95
C PRO A 3 -44.87 51.10 6.65
N THR A 4 -43.87 51.10 5.78
CA THR A 4 -42.93 50.04 5.48
C THR A 4 -42.03 49.75 6.68
N ALA A 5 -41.92 48.47 7.08
CA ALA A 5 -40.89 48.00 8.01
C ALA A 5 -39.82 47.22 7.23
N LEU A 6 -38.63 47.82 7.09
CA LEU A 6 -37.41 47.16 6.66
C LEU A 6 -36.98 46.15 7.73
N LEU A 7 -36.84 44.87 7.37
CA LEU A 7 -36.07 43.91 8.18
C LEU A 7 -34.57 44.17 7.96
N LEU A 8 -33.90 44.71 8.97
CA LEU A 8 -32.45 44.72 9.10
C LEU A 8 -32.00 43.36 9.66
N ILE A 9 -31.37 42.54 8.82
CA ILE A 9 -30.68 41.33 9.26
C ILE A 9 -29.35 41.78 9.88
N PHE A 10 -29.27 41.74 11.21
CA PHE A 10 -28.01 41.87 11.93
C PHE A 10 -27.18 40.60 11.71
N GLY A 11 -26.10 40.70 10.94
CA GLY A 11 -25.02 39.72 10.97
C GLY A 11 -24.34 39.76 12.33
N LEU A 12 -24.65 38.80 13.19
CA LEU A 12 -23.91 38.56 14.42
C LEU A 12 -22.56 37.92 14.05
N THR A 13 -21.52 38.75 13.99
CA THR A 13 -20.13 38.29 14.07
C THR A 13 -19.91 37.71 15.47
N LEU A 14 -19.99 36.39 15.60
CA LEU A 14 -19.49 35.68 16.76
C LEU A 14 -17.98 35.92 16.87
N ALA A 15 -17.56 36.39 18.04
CA ALA A 15 -16.17 36.56 18.39
C ALA A 15 -15.43 35.22 18.18
N ALA A 16 -14.35 35.28 17.40
CA ALA A 16 -13.49 34.14 17.15
C ALA A 16 -12.90 33.64 18.48
N ASP A 17 -13.37 32.49 18.91
CA ASP A 17 -12.78 31.77 20.03
C ASP A 17 -11.38 31.31 19.58
N ALA A 18 -10.34 31.73 20.31
CA ALA A 18 -8.92 31.59 19.96
C ALA A 18 -8.39 30.14 20.06
N SER A 19 -9.27 29.15 19.91
CA SER A 19 -8.99 27.72 19.85
C SER A 19 -9.41 27.07 18.51
N THR A 20 -9.94 27.86 17.57
CA THR A 20 -10.14 27.40 16.18
C THR A 20 -8.82 27.48 15.41
N PRO A 21 -8.39 26.42 14.69
CA PRO A 21 -7.11 26.42 14.02
C PRO A 21 -7.15 27.36 12.81
N SER A 22 -6.72 28.60 13.01
CA SER A 22 -6.31 29.56 11.98
C SER A 22 -5.10 29.10 11.15
N GLN A 23 -4.69 27.83 11.26
CA GLN A 23 -3.51 27.23 10.62
C GLN A 23 -3.83 26.21 9.52
N VAL A 24 -5.10 26.01 9.13
CA VAL A 24 -5.47 25.10 8.01
C VAL A 24 -5.79 25.89 6.75
N GLU A 25 -4.87 26.76 6.29
CA GLU A 25 -5.08 27.50 5.02
C GLU A 25 -4.81 26.64 3.77
N LYS A 26 -4.23 25.45 3.90
CA LYS A 26 -3.99 24.54 2.76
C LYS A 26 -4.37 23.10 3.11
N LEU A 27 -5.23 22.52 2.28
CA LEU A 27 -5.54 21.08 2.24
C LEU A 27 -4.76 20.47 1.06
N PRO A 28 -3.52 20.00 1.27
CA PRO A 28 -2.62 19.63 0.19
C PRO A 28 -2.99 18.29 -0.47
N TYR A 29 -3.72 17.43 0.26
CA TYR A 29 -4.05 16.10 -0.20
C TYR A 29 -5.45 16.09 -0.78
N LYS A 30 -5.63 15.37 -1.91
CA LYS A 30 -6.89 15.31 -2.66
C LYS A 30 -7.18 13.89 -3.10
N LEU A 31 -8.46 13.53 -3.12
CA LEU A 31 -8.98 12.25 -3.56
C LEU A 31 -10.30 12.49 -4.31
N PRO A 32 -10.38 12.16 -5.61
CA PRO A 32 -11.65 12.14 -6.33
C PRO A 32 -12.57 11.06 -5.74
N LEU A 33 -13.80 11.44 -5.39
CA LEU A 33 -14.82 10.51 -4.87
C LEU A 33 -15.80 10.03 -5.96
N GLY A 34 -15.64 10.53 -7.19
CA GLY A 34 -16.56 10.24 -8.30
C GLY A 34 -17.82 11.11 -8.29
N GLY A 35 -18.59 11.09 -9.38
CA GLY A 35 -19.86 11.82 -9.49
C GLY A 35 -19.76 13.34 -9.28
N GLY A 36 -18.63 13.95 -9.65
CA GLY A 36 -18.36 15.38 -9.43
C GLY A 36 -17.96 15.73 -7.99
N CYS A 37 -17.64 14.74 -7.16
CA CYS A 37 -17.26 14.95 -5.76
C CYS A 37 -15.74 14.84 -5.56
N GLN A 38 -15.21 15.61 -4.61
CA GLN A 38 -13.79 15.61 -4.25
C GLN A 38 -13.64 15.70 -2.73
N LEU A 39 -12.73 14.91 -2.19
CA LEU A 39 -12.25 15.03 -0.82
C LEU A 39 -10.90 15.71 -0.84
N SER A 40 -10.73 16.75 -0.04
CA SER A 40 -9.41 17.32 0.27
C SER A 40 -9.16 17.24 1.77
N TRP A 41 -7.92 17.01 2.22
CA TRP A 41 -7.66 16.94 3.65
C TRP A 41 -6.28 17.45 4.07
N ASN A 42 -6.17 17.72 5.36
CA ASN A 42 -4.92 17.96 6.09
C ASN A 42 -5.08 17.44 7.53
N PHE A 43 -3.98 17.15 8.21
CA PHE A 43 -4.03 16.54 9.53
C PHE A 43 -2.89 17.03 10.42
N ASN A 44 -3.08 16.93 11.73
CA ASN A 44 -2.04 17.09 12.72
C ASN A 44 -2.01 15.86 13.62
N TRP A 45 -1.02 15.00 13.39
CA TRP A 45 -0.86 13.73 14.11
C TRP A 45 -0.68 13.92 15.62
N ARG A 46 0.13 14.92 16.02
CA ARG A 46 0.42 15.22 17.43
C ARG A 46 -0.79 15.80 18.14
N ALA A 47 -1.46 16.76 17.52
CA ALA A 47 -2.69 17.37 18.04
C ALA A 47 -3.95 16.49 17.86
N ASN A 48 -3.79 15.29 17.28
CA ASN A 48 -4.84 14.28 17.16
C ASN A 48 -6.06 14.67 16.33
N PHE A 49 -5.89 15.40 15.23
CA PHE A 49 -7.03 15.77 14.37
C PHE A 49 -6.73 15.68 12.89
N ILE A 50 -7.80 15.48 12.11
CA ILE A 50 -7.83 15.57 10.66
C ILE A 50 -8.99 16.47 10.24
N VAL A 51 -8.77 17.31 9.24
CA VAL A 51 -9.75 18.21 8.63
C VAL A 51 -9.99 17.75 7.21
N PHE A 52 -11.25 17.59 6.85
CA PHE A 52 -11.71 17.24 5.52
C PHE A 52 -12.51 18.39 4.92
N ASN A 53 -12.25 18.72 3.66
CA ASN A 53 -13.20 19.42 2.81
C ASN A 53 -13.83 18.41 1.86
N VAL A 54 -15.15 18.29 1.95
CA VAL A 54 -15.94 17.46 1.05
C VAL A 54 -16.67 18.38 0.08
N GLU A 55 -16.27 18.34 -1.18
CA GLU A 55 -16.89 19.07 -2.28
C GLU A 55 -17.95 18.18 -2.93
N VAL A 56 -19.20 18.63 -2.98
CA VAL A 56 -20.32 17.91 -3.57
C VAL A 56 -21.15 18.81 -4.50
N PRO A 57 -21.83 18.26 -5.53
CA PRO A 57 -22.71 19.05 -6.39
C PRO A 57 -23.88 19.69 -5.64
N GLN A 58 -24.34 20.83 -6.12
CA GLN A 58 -25.57 21.48 -5.64
C GLN A 58 -26.78 20.53 -5.74
N GLY A 59 -27.74 20.68 -4.82
CA GLY A 59 -28.90 19.79 -4.69
C GLY A 59 -28.65 18.57 -3.81
N THR A 60 -27.42 18.38 -3.33
CA THR A 60 -27.10 17.40 -2.29
C THR A 60 -27.60 17.92 -0.94
N THR A 61 -28.40 17.12 -0.23
CA THR A 61 -28.94 17.45 1.10
C THR A 61 -28.35 16.58 2.21
N VAL A 62 -27.78 15.43 1.84
CA VAL A 62 -27.15 14.48 2.75
C VAL A 62 -25.78 14.09 2.21
N VAL A 63 -24.78 14.14 3.08
CA VAL A 63 -23.41 13.69 2.80
C VAL A 63 -22.94 12.81 3.95
N GLY A 64 -22.55 11.57 3.64
CA GLY A 64 -21.95 10.65 4.59
C GLY A 64 -20.48 10.47 4.31
N LEU A 65 -19.64 10.69 5.33
CA LEU A 65 -18.22 10.36 5.31
C LEU A 65 -17.94 9.39 6.45
N GLY A 66 -17.47 8.20 6.11
CA GLY A 66 -17.27 7.13 7.09
C GLY A 66 -16.04 6.29 6.84
N PHE A 67 -15.79 5.37 7.78
CA PHE A 67 -14.64 4.50 7.76
C PHE A 67 -15.03 3.09 8.18
N SER A 68 -14.30 2.11 7.69
CA SER A 68 -14.45 0.73 8.12
C SER A 68 -13.11 0.00 8.15
N ASP A 69 -13.10 -1.19 8.74
CA ASP A 69 -11.88 -2.01 8.80
C ASP A 69 -11.44 -2.46 7.39
N ARG A 70 -12.40 -2.83 6.53
CA ARG A 70 -12.17 -3.56 5.26
C ARG A 70 -13.15 -3.22 4.14
N GLY A 71 -13.64 -1.98 4.07
CA GLY A 71 -14.62 -1.56 3.06
C GLY A 71 -16.05 -2.03 3.31
N LYS A 72 -16.23 -3.04 4.16
CA LYS A 72 -17.56 -3.48 4.60
C LYS A 72 -18.30 -2.35 5.30
N VAL A 73 -19.58 -2.20 4.97
CA VAL A 73 -20.42 -1.18 5.58
C VAL A 73 -20.88 -1.57 6.98
N GLU A 74 -21.03 -2.86 7.25
CA GLU A 74 -21.46 -3.35 8.56
C GLU A 74 -20.43 -2.98 9.64
N GLY A 75 -20.89 -2.32 10.71
CA GLY A 75 -20.04 -1.85 11.79
C GLY A 75 -19.27 -0.57 11.50
N ALA A 76 -19.36 0.00 10.29
CA ALA A 76 -18.74 1.27 9.93
C ALA A 76 -19.28 2.44 10.75
N ASP A 77 -18.44 3.44 10.99
CA ASP A 77 -18.81 4.73 11.55
C ASP A 77 -18.92 5.79 10.45
N PHE A 78 -19.91 6.65 10.55
CA PHE A 78 -20.14 7.76 9.62
C PHE A 78 -20.36 9.06 10.40
N GLY A 79 -19.73 10.14 9.95
CA GLY A 79 -20.23 11.49 10.16
C GLY A 79 -21.18 11.82 9.02
N ILE A 80 -22.47 11.99 9.32
CA ILE A 80 -23.49 12.34 8.31
C ILE A 80 -23.88 13.80 8.50
N VAL A 81 -23.63 14.60 7.47
CA VAL A 81 -24.11 15.97 7.36
C VAL A 81 -25.47 15.95 6.66
N TYR A 82 -26.48 16.55 7.27
CA TYR A 82 -27.84 16.63 6.73
C TYR A 82 -28.56 17.90 7.21
N ILE A 83 -29.64 18.27 6.53
CA ILE A 83 -30.55 19.33 6.98
C ILE A 83 -31.56 18.72 7.96
N ASP A 84 -31.60 19.21 9.19
CA ASP A 84 -32.51 18.71 10.21
C ASP A 84 -33.94 19.29 10.09
N ALA A 85 -34.83 18.83 10.98
CA ALA A 85 -36.22 19.29 11.01
C ALA A 85 -36.39 20.79 11.33
N SER A 86 -35.33 21.46 11.80
CA SER A 86 -35.29 22.92 12.02
C SER A 86 -34.69 23.68 10.85
N GLU A 87 -34.49 23.00 9.70
CA GLU A 87 -33.88 23.54 8.48
C GLU A 87 -32.42 23.99 8.66
N LEU A 88 -31.74 23.48 9.70
CA LEU A 88 -30.33 23.76 9.94
C LEU A 88 -29.45 22.64 9.39
N LEU A 89 -28.35 23.02 8.75
CA LEU A 89 -27.30 22.08 8.36
C LEU A 89 -26.57 21.62 9.62
N THR A 90 -26.66 20.32 9.90
CA THR A 90 -26.08 19.70 11.10
C THR A 90 -25.25 18.48 10.73
N ILE A 91 -24.40 18.04 11.66
CA ILE A 91 -23.67 16.78 11.56
C ILE A 91 -24.02 15.91 12.77
N ALA A 92 -24.17 14.61 12.55
CA ALA A 92 -24.23 13.64 13.63
C ALA A 92 -23.49 12.36 13.27
N ASP A 93 -23.04 11.67 14.30
CA ASP A 93 -22.37 10.40 14.19
C ASP A 93 -23.38 9.26 14.08
N PHE A 94 -23.12 8.33 13.18
CA PHE A 94 -23.90 7.13 12.97
C PHE A 94 -23.00 5.91 12.95
N ARG A 95 -23.54 4.79 13.38
CA ARG A 95 -22.94 3.48 13.22
C ARG A 95 -23.89 2.57 12.46
N VAL A 96 -23.34 1.82 11.53
CA VAL A 96 -24.09 0.87 10.73
C VAL A 96 -24.23 -0.44 11.51
N THR A 97 -25.46 -0.90 11.70
CA THR A 97 -25.78 -2.17 12.34
C THR A 97 -25.61 -3.34 11.35
N GLU A 98 -25.69 -4.59 11.85
CA GLU A 98 -25.58 -5.79 10.99
C GLU A 98 -26.68 -5.86 9.91
N ASP A 99 -27.88 -5.34 10.21
CA ASP A 99 -29.00 -5.20 9.27
C ASP A 99 -28.90 -3.94 8.37
N LYS A 100 -27.73 -3.28 8.34
CA LYS A 100 -27.42 -2.09 7.52
C LYS A 100 -28.26 -0.85 7.83
N THR A 101 -28.80 -0.77 9.04
CA THR A 101 -29.54 0.41 9.52
C THR A 101 -28.56 1.44 10.09
N LEU A 102 -28.82 2.73 9.84
CA LEU A 102 -28.02 3.83 10.38
C LEU A 102 -28.49 4.16 11.80
N LYS A 103 -27.71 3.78 12.81
CA LYS A 103 -28.00 4.09 14.21
C LYS A 103 -27.22 5.31 14.68
N ARG A 104 -27.94 6.40 14.98
CA ARG A 104 -27.35 7.62 15.53
C ARG A 104 -26.67 7.35 16.87
N GLN A 105 -25.48 7.91 17.06
CA GLN A 105 -24.70 7.81 18.30
C GLN A 105 -24.97 9.01 19.22
N PRO A 106 -24.93 8.84 20.54
CA PRO A 106 -25.24 9.91 21.50
C PRO A 106 -24.13 10.96 21.62
N LYS A 107 -22.89 10.62 21.26
CA LYS A 107 -21.76 11.54 21.20
C LYS A 107 -21.25 11.64 19.77
N SER A 108 -20.85 12.85 19.39
CA SER A 108 -20.26 13.12 18.09
C SER A 108 -18.75 13.24 18.21
N GLU A 109 -18.02 12.45 17.43
CA GLU A 109 -16.59 12.60 17.17
C GLU A 109 -16.36 13.48 15.92
N TYR A 110 -17.35 13.60 15.03
CA TYR A 110 -17.30 14.49 13.87
C TYR A 110 -17.88 15.87 14.21
N GLU A 111 -17.24 16.92 13.71
CA GLU A 111 -17.68 18.29 13.90
C GLU A 111 -17.69 19.06 12.57
N LEU A 112 -18.82 19.67 12.24
CA LEU A 112 -18.96 20.55 11.08
C LEU A 112 -18.44 21.93 11.46
N LYS A 113 -17.28 22.33 10.93
CA LYS A 113 -16.64 23.60 11.26
C LYS A 113 -17.13 24.76 10.41
N ALA A 114 -17.38 24.48 9.14
CA ALA A 114 -17.84 25.48 8.18
C ALA A 114 -18.50 24.79 6.99
N TRP A 115 -19.31 25.55 6.27
CA TRP A 115 -19.77 25.18 4.94
C TRP A 115 -19.84 26.43 4.07
N ASP A 116 -19.65 26.26 2.76
CA ASP A 116 -19.73 27.34 1.78
C ASP A 116 -20.32 26.81 0.46
N THR A 117 -20.82 27.70 -0.39
CA THR A 117 -21.29 27.35 -1.74
C THR A 117 -21.11 28.48 -2.74
N ASP A 118 -20.65 28.13 -3.94
CA ASP A 118 -20.56 29.04 -5.09
C ASP A 118 -21.82 29.00 -5.98
N GLY A 119 -22.88 28.32 -5.53
CA GLY A 119 -24.10 28.10 -6.26
C GLY A 119 -24.05 26.95 -7.27
N LYS A 120 -22.94 26.20 -7.38
CA LYS A 120 -22.83 24.95 -8.15
C LYS A 120 -22.27 23.80 -7.33
N THR A 121 -21.40 24.11 -6.39
CA THR A 121 -20.72 23.18 -5.50
C THR A 121 -20.99 23.60 -4.06
N ILE A 122 -21.20 22.62 -3.19
CA ILE A 122 -21.25 22.79 -1.73
C ILE A 122 -19.93 22.24 -1.18
N VAL A 123 -19.29 23.01 -0.30
CA VAL A 123 -18.05 22.61 0.37
C VAL A 123 -18.32 22.46 1.86
N LEU A 124 -18.13 21.26 2.40
CA LEU A 124 -18.32 20.95 3.81
C LEU A 124 -16.96 20.77 4.49
N THR A 125 -16.66 21.57 5.54
CA THR A 125 -15.44 21.44 6.32
C THR A 125 -15.71 20.64 7.59
N ILE A 126 -15.21 19.41 7.66
CA ILE A 126 -15.44 18.46 8.74
C ILE A 126 -14.15 18.21 9.52
N LEU A 127 -14.18 18.41 10.83
CA LEU A 127 -13.10 18.05 11.75
C LEU A 127 -13.42 16.70 12.40
N ARG A 128 -12.41 15.84 12.52
CA ARG A 128 -12.51 14.55 13.21
C ARG A 128 -11.22 14.26 13.98
N PRO A 129 -11.27 13.66 15.18
CA PRO A 129 -10.07 13.15 15.83
C PRO A 129 -9.50 11.95 15.08
N ILE A 130 -8.16 11.86 15.02
CA ILE A 130 -7.48 10.69 14.42
C ILE A 130 -7.68 9.46 15.32
N ARG A 131 -7.51 9.66 16.63
CA ARG A 131 -7.76 8.70 17.70
C ARG A 131 -9.02 9.15 18.45
N PRO A 132 -10.19 8.54 18.18
CA PRO A 132 -11.44 8.86 18.88
C PRO A 132 -11.33 8.55 20.37
N LYS A 133 -12.18 9.18 21.19
CA LYS A 133 -12.25 8.87 22.62
C LYS A 133 -13.02 7.57 22.85
N GLU A 134 -14.04 7.32 22.04
CA GLU A 134 -14.82 6.08 22.10
C GLU A 134 -14.19 4.98 21.24
N LEU A 135 -13.76 3.88 21.88
CA LEU A 135 -13.06 2.76 21.23
C LEU A 135 -13.89 2.03 20.16
N THR A 136 -15.20 2.27 20.10
CA THR A 136 -16.10 1.71 19.10
C THR A 136 -16.01 2.41 17.75
N PHE A 137 -15.48 3.63 17.70
CA PHE A 137 -15.26 4.36 16.45
C PHE A 137 -13.93 3.96 15.81
N TYR A 138 -13.87 4.11 14.48
CA TYR A 138 -12.68 3.75 13.73
C TYR A 138 -11.49 4.63 14.14
N LYS A 139 -10.36 3.99 14.43
CA LYS A 139 -9.10 4.69 14.68
C LYS A 139 -8.32 4.80 13.38
N ILE A 140 -8.01 6.02 12.96
CA ILE A 140 -7.17 6.24 11.79
C ILE A 140 -5.71 5.95 12.19
N ASP A 141 -5.12 4.92 11.57
CA ASP A 141 -3.70 4.58 11.73
C ASP A 141 -2.87 5.12 10.54
N ARG A 142 -1.55 4.88 10.55
CA ARG A 142 -0.62 5.35 9.50
C ARG A 142 -0.69 4.58 8.17
N GLY A 143 -1.35 3.42 8.20
CA GLY A 143 -1.49 2.53 7.07
C GLY A 143 -2.61 2.94 6.10
N THR A 144 -3.15 1.95 5.42
CA THR A 144 -4.31 2.10 4.54
C THR A 144 -5.54 2.48 5.37
N THR A 145 -6.43 3.27 4.81
CA THR A 145 -7.76 3.57 5.35
C THR A 145 -8.80 3.21 4.29
N HIS A 146 -9.80 2.43 4.69
CA HIS A 146 -10.99 2.17 3.88
C HIS A 146 -12.02 3.27 4.18
N LEU A 147 -12.09 4.25 3.27
CA LEU A 147 -13.00 5.38 3.36
C LEU A 147 -14.30 5.05 2.64
N LEU A 148 -15.43 5.27 3.31
CA LEU A 148 -16.77 5.10 2.76
C LEU A 148 -17.39 6.47 2.53
N PHE A 149 -17.99 6.66 1.37
CA PHE A 149 -18.60 7.92 0.99
C PHE A 149 -19.94 7.70 0.30
N PHE A 150 -20.91 8.55 0.63
CA PHE A 150 -22.15 8.66 -0.13
C PHE A 150 -22.69 10.08 -0.10
N LYS A 151 -23.54 10.39 -1.08
CA LYS A 151 -24.33 11.61 -1.12
C LYS A 151 -25.74 11.33 -1.61
N SER A 152 -26.72 12.12 -1.16
CA SER A 152 -28.11 11.97 -1.57
C SER A 152 -28.87 13.30 -1.52
N PRO A 153 -29.89 13.50 -2.37
CA PRO A 153 -30.87 14.57 -2.21
C PRO A 153 -31.95 14.26 -1.16
N PHE A 154 -32.00 13.03 -0.63
CA PHE A 154 -32.96 12.59 0.38
C PHE A 154 -32.28 11.90 1.58
N VAL A 155 -32.90 12.04 2.76
CA VAL A 155 -32.52 11.30 3.96
C VAL A 155 -33.19 9.93 3.95
N TRP A 156 -32.40 8.88 4.09
CA TRP A 156 -32.82 7.50 4.27
C TRP A 156 -32.35 6.95 5.61
N ASP A 157 -33.17 6.10 6.23
CA ASP A 157 -32.85 5.44 7.51
C ASP A 157 -31.91 4.25 7.34
N ARG A 158 -31.88 3.64 6.14
CA ARG A 158 -31.05 2.47 5.85
C ARG A 158 -29.94 2.84 4.90
N LEU A 159 -28.74 2.31 5.18
CA LEU A 159 -27.56 2.62 4.38
C LEU A 159 -27.67 2.05 2.96
N GLN A 160 -28.35 0.93 2.78
CA GLN A 160 -28.55 0.27 1.48
C GLN A 160 -29.28 1.12 0.43
N ASP A 161 -30.02 2.14 0.88
CA ASP A 161 -30.77 3.04 0.00
C ASP A 161 -29.87 4.20 -0.50
N TYR A 162 -28.64 4.29 0.01
CA TYR A 162 -27.59 5.16 -0.52
C TYR A 162 -26.66 4.38 -1.45
N ASP A 163 -26.18 5.07 -2.49
CA ASP A 163 -25.08 4.59 -3.33
C ASP A 163 -23.74 4.84 -2.60
N VAL A 164 -23.31 3.86 -1.81
CA VAL A 164 -22.08 3.93 -1.01
C VAL A 164 -20.89 3.49 -1.83
N SER A 165 -19.91 4.37 -1.93
CA SER A 165 -18.61 4.12 -2.57
C SER A 165 -17.52 3.86 -1.54
N GLU A 166 -16.58 2.98 -1.89
CA GLU A 166 -15.38 2.72 -1.11
C GLU A 166 -14.16 3.32 -1.82
N HIS A 167 -13.29 3.98 -1.05
CA HIS A 167 -12.01 4.49 -1.51
C HIS A 167 -10.90 4.07 -0.56
N LEU A 168 -9.84 3.48 -1.12
CA LEU A 168 -8.62 3.15 -0.38
C LEU A 168 -7.67 4.34 -0.44
N VAL A 169 -7.21 4.80 0.72
CA VAL A 169 -6.34 5.98 0.83
C VAL A 169 -5.44 5.92 2.05
N GLN A 170 -4.23 6.47 1.95
CA GLN A 170 -3.42 6.79 3.13
C GLN A 170 -3.71 8.23 3.59
N LEU A 171 -4.49 8.38 4.66
CA LEU A 171 -4.83 9.68 5.24
C LEU A 171 -3.65 10.32 5.98
N ILE A 172 -2.89 9.53 6.73
CA ILE A 172 -1.75 10.01 7.52
C ILE A 172 -0.47 9.84 6.70
N LYS A 173 -0.13 10.88 5.94
CA LYS A 173 1.08 10.90 5.10
C LYS A 173 2.34 11.28 5.90
N SER A 174 3.52 11.08 5.34
CA SER A 174 4.74 11.64 5.94
C SER A 174 4.73 13.16 5.82
N GLN A 175 5.05 13.87 6.92
CA GLN A 175 5.18 15.33 6.95
C GLN A 175 6.62 15.80 6.77
N LEU A 176 7.54 14.89 6.38
CA LEU A 176 8.92 15.26 6.10
C LEU A 176 8.96 16.27 4.94
N PRO A 177 9.75 17.35 5.07
CA PRO A 177 9.88 18.33 4.01
C PRO A 177 10.52 17.67 2.80
N ILE A 178 9.72 17.56 1.74
CA ILE A 178 10.17 17.10 0.44
C ILE A 178 10.67 18.33 -0.33
N PRO A 179 11.94 18.37 -0.76
CA PRO A 179 12.40 19.44 -1.64
C PRO A 179 11.69 19.30 -2.99
N PRO A 180 11.13 20.40 -3.54
CA PRO A 180 10.57 20.36 -4.88
C PRO A 180 11.66 20.02 -5.91
N PRO A 181 11.30 19.41 -7.04
CA PRO A 181 12.25 19.17 -8.12
C PRO A 181 12.88 20.51 -8.57
N GLN A 182 14.21 20.52 -8.70
CA GLN A 182 14.95 21.71 -9.12
C GLN A 182 14.67 22.04 -10.60
N PRO A 183 14.82 23.30 -11.05
CA PRO A 183 14.55 23.69 -12.43
C PRO A 183 15.40 22.95 -13.49
N ASP A 184 16.56 22.43 -13.11
CA ASP A 184 17.47 21.68 -13.98
C ASP A 184 17.12 20.18 -14.07
N THR A 185 16.01 19.75 -13.45
CA THR A 185 15.57 18.36 -13.50
C THR A 185 15.00 18.00 -14.87
N LYS A 186 15.51 16.90 -15.43
CA LYS A 186 14.97 16.30 -16.65
C LYS A 186 13.76 15.42 -16.28
N GLN A 187 12.72 15.44 -17.11
CA GLN A 187 11.56 14.57 -16.93
C GLN A 187 11.64 13.37 -17.87
N MET A 188 11.18 12.21 -17.37
CA MET A 188 11.01 10.98 -18.15
C MET A 188 9.65 10.38 -17.80
N GLU A 189 8.80 10.16 -18.80
CA GLU A 189 7.52 9.52 -18.60
C GLU A 189 7.58 8.04 -19.00
N VAL A 190 7.04 7.18 -18.14
CA VAL A 190 6.83 5.76 -18.41
C VAL A 190 5.33 5.53 -18.33
N ARG A 191 4.70 5.29 -19.49
CA ARG A 191 3.23 5.30 -19.63
C ARG A 191 2.78 4.14 -20.51
N VAL A 192 1.55 3.70 -20.27
CA VAL A 192 0.82 2.92 -21.27
C VAL A 192 0.36 3.85 -22.41
N SER A 193 0.03 3.31 -23.57
CA SER A 193 -0.29 4.12 -24.76
C SER A 193 -1.54 3.60 -25.45
N GLY A 194 -2.63 4.37 -25.36
CA GLY A 194 -3.89 4.09 -26.07
C GLY A 194 -4.56 2.78 -25.68
N VAL A 195 -4.43 2.36 -24.42
CA VAL A 195 -5.01 1.10 -23.93
C VAL A 195 -6.52 1.16 -24.02
N GLN A 196 -7.12 0.21 -24.74
CA GLN A 196 -8.56 -0.02 -24.72
C GLN A 196 -8.89 -0.78 -23.44
N VAL A 197 -9.32 -0.06 -22.40
CA VAL A 197 -9.51 -0.66 -21.08
C VAL A 197 -10.65 -1.67 -21.15
N PRO A 198 -10.42 -2.94 -20.76
CA PRO A 198 -11.47 -3.95 -20.78
C PRO A 198 -12.67 -3.57 -19.90
N SER A 199 -13.85 -4.06 -20.28
CA SER A 199 -15.08 -3.92 -19.49
C SER A 199 -15.12 -4.83 -18.25
N SER A 200 -14.08 -5.64 -18.04
CA SER A 200 -13.90 -6.44 -16.83
C SER A 200 -13.67 -5.53 -15.62
N GLU A 201 -14.28 -5.89 -14.49
CA GLU A 201 -14.17 -5.13 -13.24
C GLU A 201 -12.72 -4.86 -12.83
N THR A 202 -11.83 -5.85 -12.98
CA THR A 202 -10.42 -5.73 -12.63
C THR A 202 -9.56 -6.15 -13.81
N THR A 203 -8.62 -5.29 -14.21
CA THR A 203 -7.62 -5.61 -15.24
C THR A 203 -6.23 -5.14 -14.79
N TYR A 204 -5.24 -6.03 -14.88
CA TYR A 204 -3.83 -5.66 -14.76
C TYR A 204 -3.24 -5.62 -16.16
N TRP A 205 -2.70 -4.47 -16.55
CA TRP A 205 -2.15 -4.22 -17.87
C TRP A 205 -0.64 -4.00 -17.79
N CYS A 206 0.13 -4.71 -18.61
CA CYS A 206 1.58 -4.70 -18.58
C CYS A 206 2.11 -4.21 -19.92
N ARG A 207 3.03 -3.25 -19.88
CA ARG A 207 3.70 -2.73 -21.07
C ARG A 207 5.20 -2.61 -20.86
N VAL A 208 5.99 -3.05 -21.84
CA VAL A 208 7.43 -2.78 -21.89
C VAL A 208 7.65 -1.41 -22.53
N VAL A 209 8.46 -0.58 -21.88
CA VAL A 209 8.77 0.79 -22.28
C VAL A 209 10.27 0.93 -22.44
N ARG A 210 10.69 1.35 -23.65
CA ARG A 210 12.07 1.76 -23.91
C ARG A 210 12.34 3.11 -23.27
N LEU A 211 13.33 3.18 -22.39
CA LEU A 211 13.72 4.43 -21.72
C LEU A 211 14.63 5.28 -22.65
N PRO A 212 14.67 6.62 -22.45
CA PRO A 212 15.60 7.49 -23.15
C PRO A 212 17.05 7.04 -22.98
N GLU A 213 17.87 7.20 -24.02
CA GLU A 213 19.31 6.88 -23.95
C GLU A 213 20.01 7.76 -22.90
N MET A 214 20.68 7.11 -21.94
CA MET A 214 21.40 7.77 -20.85
C MET A 214 22.83 7.23 -20.76
N ARG A 215 23.73 7.84 -21.55
CA ARG A 215 25.16 7.47 -21.59
C ARG A 215 25.89 7.70 -20.27
N GLU A 216 25.49 8.75 -19.55
CA GLU A 216 26.00 9.09 -18.22
C GLU A 216 25.02 8.63 -17.14
N GLN A 217 25.54 8.38 -15.94
CA GLN A 217 24.68 8.10 -14.79
C GLN A 217 23.89 9.34 -14.38
N HIS A 218 22.61 9.15 -14.09
CA HIS A 218 21.70 10.14 -13.53
C HIS A 218 21.12 9.59 -12.22
N HIS A 219 20.54 10.49 -11.42
CA HIS A 219 19.73 10.12 -10.26
C HIS A 219 18.26 10.43 -10.53
N ILE A 220 17.40 9.42 -10.35
CA ILE A 220 15.97 9.65 -10.11
C ILE A 220 15.84 10.21 -8.70
N ILE A 221 15.20 11.37 -8.57
CA ILE A 221 15.02 12.08 -7.29
C ILE A 221 13.57 12.12 -6.83
N GLY A 222 12.67 11.56 -7.64
CA GLY A 222 11.26 11.46 -7.33
C GLY A 222 10.43 11.13 -8.57
N TYR A 223 9.15 10.92 -8.36
CA TYR A 223 8.16 10.71 -9.41
C TYR A 223 6.77 11.15 -8.96
N GLU A 224 5.91 11.38 -9.93
CA GLU A 224 4.49 11.71 -9.74
C GLU A 224 3.62 10.95 -10.75
N PRO A 225 2.33 10.72 -10.43
CA PRO A 225 1.40 10.12 -11.37
C PRO A 225 1.12 11.07 -12.55
N VAL A 226 0.97 10.50 -13.74
CA VAL A 226 0.41 11.18 -14.91
C VAL A 226 -0.83 10.41 -15.35
N ILE A 227 -1.98 10.81 -14.82
CA ILE A 227 -3.26 10.17 -15.11
C ILE A 227 -3.95 10.89 -16.26
N SER A 228 -4.45 10.12 -17.22
CA SER A 228 -5.19 10.64 -18.37
C SER A 228 -6.53 11.21 -17.92
N LYS A 229 -6.95 12.30 -18.56
CA LYS A 229 -8.24 12.93 -18.27
C LYS A 229 -9.38 11.93 -18.54
N GLY A 230 -10.24 11.70 -17.56
CA GLY A 230 -11.31 10.70 -17.59
C GLY A 230 -10.94 9.36 -16.98
N SER A 231 -9.66 9.13 -16.67
CA SER A 231 -9.15 7.90 -16.06
C SER A 231 -8.90 8.02 -14.55
N GLU A 232 -9.15 9.18 -13.94
CA GLU A 232 -8.83 9.47 -12.53
C GLU A 232 -9.57 8.56 -11.54
N GLY A 233 -10.76 8.07 -11.91
CA GLY A 233 -11.52 7.08 -11.14
C GLY A 233 -11.33 5.63 -11.62
N LEU A 234 -10.52 5.40 -12.66
CA LEU A 234 -10.33 4.10 -13.30
C LEU A 234 -8.97 3.48 -12.95
N VAL A 235 -7.91 4.28 -12.98
CA VAL A 235 -6.55 3.85 -12.62
C VAL A 235 -6.45 3.74 -11.11
N HIS A 236 -6.38 2.50 -10.60
CA HIS A 236 -6.44 2.24 -9.17
C HIS A 236 -5.04 2.20 -8.54
N HIS A 237 -4.09 1.51 -9.17
CA HIS A 237 -2.67 1.60 -8.85
C HIS A 237 -1.80 1.33 -10.08
N LEU A 238 -0.51 1.63 -9.95
CA LEU A 238 0.48 1.49 -11.01
C LEU A 238 1.87 1.26 -10.41
N GLU A 239 2.67 0.45 -11.09
CA GLU A 239 4.04 0.10 -10.70
C GLU A 239 4.95 0.14 -11.92
N VAL A 240 6.21 0.52 -11.71
CA VAL A 240 7.24 0.57 -12.76
C VAL A 240 8.47 -0.18 -12.28
N PHE A 241 8.86 -1.20 -13.04
CA PHE A 241 10.00 -2.06 -12.80
C PHE A 241 11.12 -1.75 -13.79
N LEU A 242 12.33 -1.48 -13.31
CA LEU A 242 13.51 -1.34 -14.15
C LEU A 242 14.10 -2.72 -14.46
N CYS A 243 14.48 -2.93 -15.72
CA CYS A 243 15.14 -4.14 -16.17
C CYS A 243 16.65 -4.05 -15.92
N VAL A 244 17.20 -5.07 -15.26
CA VAL A 244 18.62 -5.12 -14.89
C VAL A 244 19.49 -5.69 -16.02
N GLU A 245 18.89 -6.41 -16.96
CA GLU A 245 19.57 -7.00 -18.12
C GLU A 245 18.92 -6.52 -19.42
N ASP A 246 19.64 -6.69 -20.53
CA ASP A 246 19.09 -6.43 -21.85
C ASP A 246 17.91 -7.39 -22.10
N LEU A 247 16.75 -6.82 -22.38
CA LEU A 247 15.57 -7.62 -22.70
C LEU A 247 15.74 -8.31 -24.06
N PRO A 248 15.39 -9.60 -24.19
CA PRO A 248 15.27 -10.27 -25.47
C PRO A 248 14.33 -9.50 -26.41
N GLU A 249 14.63 -9.45 -27.70
CA GLU A 249 13.80 -8.70 -28.67
C GLU A 249 12.34 -9.15 -28.68
N SER A 250 12.10 -10.45 -28.47
CA SER A 250 10.76 -11.05 -28.39
C SER A 250 9.85 -10.50 -27.31
N VAL A 251 10.39 -9.78 -26.31
CA VAL A 251 9.59 -9.24 -25.19
C VAL A 251 9.51 -7.72 -25.19
N ARG A 252 10.25 -7.04 -26.07
CA ARG A 252 10.38 -5.57 -26.04
C ARG A 252 9.09 -4.82 -26.41
N ASP A 253 8.21 -5.46 -27.17
CA ASP A 253 6.95 -4.89 -27.65
C ASP A 253 5.73 -5.41 -26.89
N TYR A 254 5.93 -6.04 -25.72
CA TYR A 254 4.83 -6.56 -24.92
C TYR A 254 3.94 -5.42 -24.41
N ASP A 255 2.65 -5.49 -24.73
CA ASP A 255 1.62 -4.52 -24.36
C ASP A 255 0.25 -5.22 -24.30
N ALA A 256 -0.04 -5.84 -23.16
CA ALA A 256 -1.20 -6.73 -22.99
C ALA A 256 -1.53 -6.93 -21.50
N PRO A 257 -2.66 -7.58 -21.15
CA PRO A 257 -2.94 -7.94 -19.77
C PRO A 257 -1.81 -8.75 -19.13
N CYS A 258 -1.40 -8.39 -17.92
CA CYS A 258 -0.28 -9.00 -17.18
C CYS A 258 -0.45 -10.50 -16.89
N ASN A 259 -1.68 -11.00 -16.96
CA ASN A 259 -2.05 -12.40 -16.77
C ASN A 259 -2.31 -13.14 -18.10
N SER A 260 -2.04 -12.50 -19.24
CA SER A 260 -2.18 -13.13 -20.55
C SER A 260 -1.30 -14.37 -20.66
N GLU A 261 -1.83 -15.43 -21.28
CA GLU A 261 -1.06 -16.63 -21.66
C GLU A 261 0.15 -16.30 -22.56
N THR A 262 0.11 -15.13 -23.22
CA THR A 262 1.21 -14.60 -24.04
C THR A 262 2.30 -13.87 -23.24
N LYS A 263 2.21 -13.77 -21.91
CA LYS A 263 3.25 -13.11 -21.08
C LYS A 263 4.57 -13.86 -21.21
N PRO A 264 5.61 -13.23 -21.79
CA PRO A 264 6.85 -13.93 -22.04
C PRO A 264 7.67 -14.07 -20.74
N LEU A 265 8.23 -15.26 -20.52
CA LEU A 265 9.12 -15.56 -19.40
C LEU A 265 10.34 -14.60 -19.32
N GLY A 266 10.75 -14.02 -20.45
CA GLY A 266 11.87 -13.08 -20.56
C GLY A 266 11.68 -11.75 -19.83
N MET A 267 10.47 -11.40 -19.35
CA MET A 267 10.25 -10.22 -18.53
C MET A 267 10.69 -10.39 -17.07
N THR A 268 11.11 -11.59 -16.68
CA THR A 268 11.53 -11.91 -15.31
C THR A 268 12.75 -11.13 -14.82
N SER A 269 13.54 -10.50 -15.69
CA SER A 269 14.68 -9.65 -15.29
C SER A 269 14.28 -8.23 -14.86
N CYS A 270 13.01 -7.84 -15.07
CA CYS A 270 12.47 -6.54 -14.67
C CYS A 270 11.76 -6.65 -13.33
N ARG A 271 12.53 -6.60 -12.24
CA ARG A 271 12.01 -6.74 -10.86
C ARG A 271 12.27 -5.54 -9.96
N LYS A 272 13.20 -4.67 -10.35
CA LYS A 272 13.57 -3.54 -9.51
C LYS A 272 12.48 -2.48 -9.56
N VAL A 273 11.64 -2.40 -8.52
CA VAL A 273 10.57 -1.39 -8.43
C VAL A 273 11.17 0.00 -8.30
N ILE A 274 11.06 0.83 -9.32
CA ILE A 274 11.57 2.21 -9.31
C ILE A 274 10.49 3.25 -9.04
N GLY A 275 9.22 2.87 -9.15
CA GLY A 275 8.08 3.69 -8.77
C GLY A 275 6.83 2.85 -8.60
N ALA A 276 5.99 3.24 -7.65
CA ALA A 276 4.67 2.68 -7.40
C ALA A 276 3.75 3.77 -6.88
N TRP A 277 2.51 3.75 -7.32
CA TRP A 277 1.51 4.76 -6.96
C TRP A 277 0.15 4.11 -6.86
N ALA A 278 -0.66 4.60 -5.92
CA ALA A 278 -2.06 4.26 -5.81
C ALA A 278 -2.90 5.53 -5.66
N MET A 279 -4.21 5.42 -5.92
CA MET A 279 -5.14 6.54 -5.92
C MET A 279 -5.03 7.41 -4.64
N GLY A 280 -4.97 8.73 -4.81
CA GLY A 280 -4.83 9.66 -3.68
C GLY A 280 -3.39 9.87 -3.17
N ALA A 281 -2.39 9.24 -3.79
CA ALA A 281 -0.99 9.64 -3.63
C ALA A 281 -0.63 10.80 -4.58
N THR A 282 0.24 11.71 -4.14
CA THR A 282 0.70 12.85 -4.96
C THR A 282 1.99 12.56 -5.74
N GLY A 283 2.60 11.41 -5.50
CA GLY A 283 3.98 11.11 -5.91
C GLY A 283 4.93 11.07 -4.70
N ILE A 284 6.18 10.71 -4.94
CA ILE A 284 7.22 10.59 -3.92
C ILE A 284 8.49 11.23 -4.43
N PHE A 285 9.14 12.00 -3.56
CA PHE A 285 10.46 12.55 -3.81
C PHE A 285 11.41 12.11 -2.72
N TYR A 286 12.64 11.84 -3.13
CA TYR A 286 13.66 11.26 -2.27
C TYR A 286 14.37 12.34 -1.43
N PRO A 287 14.94 11.96 -0.28
CA PRO A 287 15.74 12.85 0.56
C PRO A 287 16.83 13.57 -0.23
N SER A 288 17.10 14.83 0.10
CA SER A 288 18.02 15.71 -0.63
C SER A 288 19.43 15.14 -0.84
N GLU A 289 19.85 14.27 0.06
CA GLU A 289 21.15 13.61 0.08
C GLU A 289 21.23 12.38 -0.82
N ALA A 290 20.11 11.83 -1.30
CA ALA A 290 20.09 10.55 -2.01
C ALA A 290 19.24 10.55 -3.29
N GLY A 291 19.70 9.82 -4.31
CA GLY A 291 18.99 9.60 -5.56
C GLY A 291 19.17 8.18 -6.10
N LEU A 292 18.17 7.64 -6.79
CA LEU A 292 18.22 6.28 -7.33
C LEU A 292 19.00 6.28 -8.66
N PRO A 293 20.12 5.55 -8.75
CA PRO A 293 20.96 5.57 -9.94
C PRO A 293 20.28 4.91 -11.15
N ILE A 294 20.37 5.57 -12.30
CA ILE A 294 19.90 5.11 -13.61
C ILE A 294 20.86 5.60 -14.72
N GLY A 295 20.93 4.91 -15.86
CA GLY A 295 21.86 5.21 -16.94
C GLY A 295 23.30 4.79 -16.61
N GLY A 296 24.25 5.19 -17.46
CA GLY A 296 25.69 5.05 -17.19
C GLY A 296 26.25 3.62 -17.24
N ARG A 297 25.49 2.62 -17.71
CA ARG A 297 26.00 1.24 -17.81
C ARG A 297 27.09 1.14 -18.89
N SER A 298 28.28 0.74 -18.45
CA SER A 298 29.40 0.36 -19.30
C SER A 298 29.04 -0.92 -20.08
N GLY A 299 28.55 -0.76 -21.31
CA GLY A 299 28.39 -1.87 -22.25
C GLY A 299 27.05 -1.83 -22.97
N ARG A 300 27.11 -1.43 -24.26
CA ARG A 300 26.09 -1.58 -25.31
C ARG A 300 24.89 -0.61 -25.21
N SER A 301 25.02 0.48 -25.96
CA SER A 301 23.99 1.47 -26.35
C SER A 301 23.48 2.48 -25.31
N GLY A 302 23.61 2.25 -23.99
CA GLY A 302 23.02 3.16 -22.99
C GLY A 302 21.47 3.18 -23.01
N THR A 303 20.85 2.25 -23.75
CA THR A 303 19.40 2.02 -23.76
C THR A 303 19.02 1.09 -22.62
N GLN A 304 17.98 1.45 -21.87
CA GLN A 304 17.39 0.61 -20.83
C GLN A 304 15.89 0.42 -21.08
N TYR A 305 15.32 -0.58 -20.44
CA TYR A 305 13.89 -0.87 -20.52
C TYR A 305 13.28 -0.86 -19.11
N ALA A 306 12.00 -0.51 -19.07
CA ALA A 306 11.16 -0.66 -17.88
C ALA A 306 9.87 -1.40 -18.25
N VAL A 307 9.25 -2.05 -17.27
CA VAL A 307 7.90 -2.58 -17.37
C VAL A 307 7.00 -1.69 -16.54
N ILE A 308 5.93 -1.16 -17.12
CA ILE A 308 4.83 -0.57 -16.36
C ILE A 308 3.73 -1.61 -16.21
N GLU A 309 3.25 -1.79 -14.98
CA GLU A 309 2.08 -2.56 -14.62
C GLU A 309 1.02 -1.60 -14.08
N LEU A 310 -0.18 -1.65 -14.66
CA LEU A 310 -1.27 -0.73 -14.35
C LEU A 310 -2.54 -1.51 -14.04
N HIS A 311 -3.09 -1.29 -12.85
CA HIS A 311 -4.33 -1.90 -12.41
C HIS A 311 -5.52 -0.96 -12.62
N TYR A 312 -6.43 -1.38 -13.50
CA TYR A 312 -7.72 -0.73 -13.72
C TYR A 312 -8.80 -1.36 -12.85
N ASN A 313 -9.57 -0.52 -12.16
CA ASN A 313 -10.82 -0.90 -11.50
C ASN A 313 -12.00 -0.27 -12.26
N ASN A 314 -12.71 -1.08 -13.05
CA ASN A 314 -13.86 -0.70 -13.86
C ASN A 314 -15.16 -1.31 -13.28
N ALA A 315 -15.48 -0.97 -12.03
CA ALA A 315 -16.66 -1.50 -11.32
C ALA A 315 -17.99 -1.31 -12.08
N ALA A 316 -18.10 -0.26 -12.90
CA ALA A 316 -19.29 0.02 -13.71
C ALA A 316 -19.32 -0.73 -15.05
N GLY A 317 -18.30 -1.52 -15.39
CA GLY A 317 -18.23 -2.31 -16.63
C GLY A 317 -18.27 -1.48 -17.91
N LYS A 318 -17.80 -0.23 -17.86
CA LYS A 318 -17.91 0.71 -18.99
C LYS A 318 -17.01 0.27 -20.15
N SER A 319 -17.52 0.40 -21.37
CA SER A 319 -16.79 0.11 -22.61
C SER A 319 -16.33 1.39 -23.30
N GLY A 320 -15.35 1.29 -24.21
CA GLY A 320 -14.86 2.43 -25.00
C GLY A 320 -13.97 3.41 -24.22
N LEU A 321 -13.47 3.00 -23.06
CA LEU A 321 -12.51 3.76 -22.27
C LEU A 321 -11.11 3.60 -22.87
N VAL A 322 -10.42 4.73 -23.08
CA VAL A 322 -9.04 4.76 -23.58
C VAL A 322 -8.15 5.41 -22.55
N ASP A 323 -7.06 4.74 -22.19
CA ASP A 323 -6.12 5.23 -21.21
C ASP A 323 -4.67 5.32 -21.73
N SER A 324 -3.94 6.31 -21.26
CA SER A 324 -2.49 6.50 -21.52
C SER A 324 -1.77 6.99 -20.26
N SER A 325 -2.15 6.43 -19.10
CA SER A 325 -1.64 6.84 -17.80
C SER A 325 -0.27 6.23 -17.47
N GLY A 326 0.41 6.76 -16.46
CA GLY A 326 1.66 6.19 -15.95
C GLY A 326 2.37 7.08 -14.93
N LEU A 327 3.72 7.05 -14.92
CA LEU A 327 4.56 7.86 -14.03
C LEU A 327 5.43 8.83 -14.80
N ARG A 328 5.65 10.00 -14.20
CA ARG A 328 6.71 10.94 -14.57
C ARG A 328 7.79 10.90 -13.51
N PHE A 329 8.99 10.52 -13.93
CA PHE A 329 10.19 10.53 -13.11
C PHE A 329 10.96 11.84 -13.31
N TYR A 330 11.51 12.35 -12.21
CA TYR A 330 12.39 13.51 -12.17
C TYR A 330 13.83 13.05 -12.03
N LEU A 331 14.69 13.45 -12.98
CA LEU A 331 16.08 13.06 -13.05
C LEU A 331 17.01 14.26 -12.89
N THR A 332 18.15 14.05 -12.26
CA THR A 332 19.25 15.02 -12.22
C THR A 332 20.57 14.40 -12.67
N ARG A 333 21.39 15.19 -13.37
CA ARG A 333 22.80 14.85 -13.67
C ARG A 333 23.73 15.20 -12.52
N ARG A 334 23.32 16.11 -11.63
CA ARG A 334 24.06 16.46 -10.42
C ARG A 334 23.79 15.38 -9.38
N LEU A 335 24.60 14.34 -9.41
CA LEU A 335 24.47 13.20 -8.51
C LEU A 335 24.44 13.70 -7.06
N ARG A 336 23.42 13.26 -6.32
CA ARG A 336 23.32 13.50 -4.88
C ARG A 336 24.40 12.71 -4.15
N LYS A 337 24.62 13.04 -2.89
CA LYS A 337 25.71 12.47 -2.07
C LYS A 337 25.70 10.94 -2.03
N PHE A 338 24.52 10.34 -1.99
CA PHE A 338 24.34 8.90 -1.87
C PHE A 338 23.48 8.32 -2.99
N ASP A 339 23.84 7.12 -3.44
CA ASP A 339 22.95 6.29 -4.25
C ASP A 339 21.87 5.68 -3.35
N VAL A 340 20.63 5.64 -3.84
CA VAL A 340 19.54 4.88 -3.23
C VAL A 340 19.66 3.41 -3.64
N GLY A 341 19.60 2.53 -2.64
CA GLY A 341 19.40 1.10 -2.80
C GLY A 341 17.96 0.70 -2.50
N ILE A 342 17.59 -0.50 -2.94
CA ILE A 342 16.32 -1.15 -2.61
C ILE A 342 16.67 -2.55 -2.10
N ILE A 343 16.22 -2.90 -0.90
CA ILE A 343 16.31 -4.28 -0.38
C ILE A 343 14.92 -4.91 -0.42
N GLU A 344 14.83 -6.12 -0.95
CA GLU A 344 13.66 -6.97 -0.84
C GLU A 344 13.70 -7.77 0.46
N LEU A 345 12.76 -7.51 1.37
CA LEU A 345 12.59 -8.23 2.63
C LEU A 345 11.37 -9.16 2.58
N GLY A 346 11.42 -10.26 3.34
CA GLY A 346 10.29 -11.16 3.55
C GLY A 346 10.56 -12.60 3.13
N LEU A 347 9.60 -13.20 2.42
CA LEU A 347 9.68 -14.60 1.98
C LEU A 347 10.11 -14.70 0.52
N ASP A 348 10.87 -15.74 0.18
CA ASP A 348 11.09 -16.06 -1.24
C ASP A 348 9.79 -16.53 -1.91
N TYR A 349 9.70 -16.24 -3.20
CA TYR A 349 8.57 -16.56 -4.07
C TYR A 349 8.63 -18.02 -4.55
N LEU A 350 8.71 -18.94 -3.60
CA LEU A 350 8.84 -20.39 -3.80
C LEU A 350 7.75 -21.14 -3.00
N PRO A 351 7.39 -22.37 -3.41
CA PRO A 351 6.31 -23.16 -2.79
C PRO A 351 6.63 -23.63 -1.37
N TYR A 352 7.76 -23.23 -0.77
CA TYR A 352 8.14 -23.50 0.62
C TYR A 352 7.25 -22.81 1.64
N SER A 353 6.50 -21.79 1.20
CA SER A 353 5.47 -21.13 1.99
C SER A 353 4.10 -21.54 1.47
N ALA A 354 3.19 -21.85 2.38
CA ALA A 354 1.85 -22.33 2.08
C ALA A 354 0.86 -21.79 3.11
N VAL A 355 -0.30 -21.36 2.62
CA VAL A 355 -1.45 -20.94 3.39
C VAL A 355 -2.59 -21.94 3.14
N PRO A 356 -3.01 -22.72 4.15
CA PRO A 356 -4.12 -23.66 4.03
C PRO A 356 -5.43 -22.97 3.61
N PRO A 357 -6.36 -23.68 2.94
CA PRO A 357 -7.67 -23.14 2.61
C PRO A 357 -8.53 -22.96 3.86
N GLY A 358 -9.53 -22.06 3.80
CA GLY A 358 -10.50 -21.87 4.87
C GLY A 358 -10.00 -21.10 6.10
N GLU A 359 -8.78 -20.56 6.08
CA GLU A 359 -8.21 -19.84 7.22
C GLU A 359 -8.58 -18.36 7.17
N PRO A 360 -9.34 -17.81 8.15
CA PRO A 360 -9.64 -16.38 8.20
C PRO A 360 -8.41 -15.54 8.60
N ARG A 361 -7.39 -16.17 9.19
CA ARG A 361 -6.15 -15.53 9.58
C ARG A 361 -5.02 -16.54 9.64
N PHE A 362 -4.07 -16.42 8.72
CA PHE A 362 -2.84 -17.20 8.71
C PHE A 362 -1.62 -16.29 8.54
N GLU A 363 -0.62 -16.44 9.39
CA GLU A 363 0.58 -15.59 9.37
C GLU A 363 1.78 -16.34 8.82
N LEU A 364 2.47 -15.72 7.86
CA LEU A 364 3.79 -16.14 7.41
C LEU A 364 4.80 -15.05 7.75
N THR A 365 5.99 -15.46 8.17
CA THR A 365 7.07 -14.54 8.55
C THR A 365 8.35 -14.87 7.80
N GLY A 366 8.92 -13.87 7.15
CA GLY A 366 10.26 -13.89 6.58
C GLY A 366 11.25 -13.06 7.40
N PHE A 367 12.52 -13.42 7.31
CA PHE A 367 13.60 -12.89 8.13
C PHE A 367 14.77 -12.41 7.27
N CYS A 368 15.36 -11.31 7.72
CA CYS A 368 16.72 -10.90 7.40
C CYS A 368 17.53 -11.02 8.70
N LEU A 369 18.30 -12.09 8.81
CA LEU A 369 19.05 -12.41 10.03
C LEU A 369 20.21 -11.41 10.25
N PRO A 370 20.61 -11.16 11.52
CA PRO A 370 21.79 -10.36 11.90
C PRO A 370 23.06 -10.69 11.10
N LYS A 371 23.25 -11.98 10.79
CA LYS A 371 24.39 -12.44 10.01
C LYS A 371 24.39 -11.86 8.59
N CYS A 372 23.24 -11.77 7.93
CA CYS A 372 23.16 -11.22 6.58
C CYS A 372 23.34 -9.70 6.57
N THR A 373 22.77 -8.98 7.54
CA THR A 373 22.99 -7.54 7.66
C THR A 373 24.44 -7.22 8.01
N ASN A 374 25.11 -8.05 8.82
CA ASN A 374 26.53 -7.89 9.14
C ASN A 374 27.45 -7.95 7.91
N GLU A 375 27.16 -8.85 6.97
CA GLU A 375 27.94 -9.03 5.74
C GLU A 375 27.51 -8.10 4.60
N GLY A 376 26.22 -7.76 4.56
CA GLY A 376 25.59 -7.03 3.47
C GLY A 376 25.63 -5.51 3.60
N LEU A 377 25.70 -4.98 4.83
CA LEU A 377 25.61 -3.55 5.12
C LEU A 377 26.98 -2.91 5.39
N PRO A 378 27.16 -1.61 5.09
CA PRO A 378 28.36 -0.87 5.45
C PRO A 378 28.50 -0.71 6.98
N PRO A 379 29.72 -0.50 7.51
CA PRO A 379 29.97 -0.35 8.95
C PRO A 379 29.11 0.73 9.64
N ASP A 380 28.87 1.84 8.96
CA ASP A 380 28.04 2.95 9.49
C ASP A 380 26.53 2.70 9.39
N GLY A 381 26.14 1.57 8.78
CA GLY A 381 24.77 1.19 8.50
C GLY A 381 24.12 1.97 7.36
N ILE A 382 22.81 1.76 7.22
CA ILE A 382 21.97 2.39 6.21
C ILE A 382 20.83 3.17 6.86
N LYS A 383 20.24 4.10 6.12
CA LYS A 383 19.01 4.80 6.48
C LYS A 383 17.91 4.42 5.52
N ILE A 384 16.88 3.75 6.01
CA ILE A 384 15.68 3.44 5.25
C ILE A 384 14.72 4.61 5.40
N PHE A 385 14.20 5.13 4.28
CA PHE A 385 13.33 6.30 4.26
C PHE A 385 11.98 6.06 3.59
N ALA A 386 11.82 4.95 2.86
CA ALA A 386 10.54 4.56 2.29
C ALA A 386 10.37 3.04 2.29
N SER A 387 9.12 2.58 2.23
CA SER A 387 8.77 1.16 2.20
C SER A 387 7.52 0.93 1.35
N GLN A 388 7.50 -0.16 0.59
CA GLN A 388 6.34 -0.64 -0.15
C GLN A 388 6.02 -2.08 0.28
N LEU A 389 4.75 -2.29 0.62
CA LEU A 389 4.23 -3.57 1.06
C LEU A 389 3.57 -4.27 -0.11
N HIS A 390 3.87 -5.56 -0.29
CA HIS A 390 3.35 -6.34 -1.40
C HIS A 390 2.95 -7.77 -1.00
N THR A 391 1.74 -8.16 -1.39
CA THR A 391 1.15 -9.49 -1.35
C THR A 391 0.25 -9.68 -2.57
N HIS A 392 -0.24 -10.91 -2.79
CA HIS A 392 -1.34 -11.12 -3.73
C HIS A 392 -2.70 -11.02 -3.01
N THR A 393 -3.73 -11.57 -3.63
CA THR A 393 -5.16 -11.30 -3.37
C THR A 393 -5.68 -11.70 -1.98
N THR A 394 -4.98 -12.55 -1.24
CA THR A 394 -5.41 -13.01 0.10
C THR A 394 -4.73 -12.27 1.23
N GLY A 395 -3.75 -11.40 0.95
CA GLY A 395 -3.10 -10.59 1.98
C GLY A 395 -4.07 -9.58 2.59
N VAL A 396 -4.23 -9.61 3.91
CA VAL A 396 -5.12 -8.69 4.63
C VAL A 396 -4.35 -7.80 5.59
N ARG A 397 -3.26 -8.26 6.20
CA ARG A 397 -2.48 -7.42 7.11
C ARG A 397 -1.01 -7.64 6.90
N ARG A 398 -0.22 -6.60 7.12
CA ARG A 398 1.23 -6.74 7.13
C ARG A 398 1.85 -6.01 8.29
N VAL A 399 2.73 -6.71 9.00
CA VAL A 399 3.47 -6.21 10.15
C VAL A 399 4.96 -6.37 9.87
N ILE A 400 5.71 -5.28 9.89
CA ILE A 400 7.19 -5.32 9.88
C ILE A 400 7.67 -5.00 11.29
N LEU A 401 8.53 -5.86 11.83
CA LEU A 401 9.05 -5.77 13.20
C LEU A 401 10.58 -5.54 13.18
N SER A 402 10.95 -4.26 13.18
CA SER A 402 11.71 -3.62 14.25
C SER A 402 10.96 -2.28 14.50
N GLU A 403 10.41 -2.10 15.69
CA GLU A 403 9.60 -0.95 16.14
C GLU A 403 8.98 -0.01 15.07
N PHE A 404 7.71 -0.25 14.73
CA PHE A 404 6.82 0.69 13.99
C PHE A 404 7.12 0.97 12.51
N PHE A 405 7.97 0.16 11.86
CA PHE A 405 8.55 0.45 10.55
C PHE A 405 7.56 0.73 9.40
N ASN A 406 6.45 -0.01 9.29
CA ASN A 406 5.37 0.22 8.30
C ASN A 406 4.21 -0.77 8.59
N ASP A 407 3.63 -0.70 9.80
CA ASP A 407 2.49 -1.58 10.17
C ASP A 407 1.22 -1.09 9.49
N ASP A 408 0.77 -1.84 8.49
CA ASP A 408 -0.49 -1.59 7.81
C ASP A 408 -1.52 -2.63 8.22
N LYS A 409 -2.32 -2.25 9.21
CA LYS A 409 -3.36 -3.09 9.80
C LYS A 409 -4.54 -3.32 8.86
N HIS A 410 -4.77 -2.39 7.94
CA HIS A 410 -5.87 -2.38 6.99
C HIS A 410 -5.36 -2.52 5.56
N TYR A 411 -4.17 -3.11 5.41
CA TYR A 411 -3.55 -3.34 4.11
C TYR A 411 -4.50 -4.01 3.13
N SER A 412 -4.54 -3.53 1.89
CA SER A 412 -5.28 -4.15 0.80
C SER A 412 -4.33 -4.40 -0.37
N PRO A 413 -4.34 -5.60 -0.98
CA PRO A 413 -3.50 -5.88 -2.15
C PRO A 413 -3.93 -5.06 -3.37
N HIS A 414 -5.11 -4.45 -3.34
CA HIS A 414 -5.56 -3.53 -4.38
C HIS A 414 -4.95 -2.12 -4.23
N PHE A 415 -4.42 -1.77 -3.05
CA PHE A 415 -3.86 -0.46 -2.72
C PHE A 415 -2.40 -0.58 -2.25
N GLN A 416 -1.49 -0.68 -3.22
CA GLN A 416 -0.06 -0.81 -2.98
C GLN A 416 0.65 0.45 -3.47
N GLU A 417 1.25 1.18 -2.54
CA GLU A 417 2.02 2.39 -2.83
C GLU A 417 3.37 2.32 -2.11
N ILE A 418 4.38 3.02 -2.63
CA ILE A 418 5.56 3.31 -1.82
C ILE A 418 5.16 4.39 -0.81
N ARG A 419 5.54 4.22 0.45
CA ARG A 419 5.27 5.18 1.53
C ARG A 419 6.57 5.72 2.06
N LEU A 420 6.69 7.03 2.13
CA LEU A 420 7.74 7.66 2.92
C LEU A 420 7.50 7.36 4.39
N LEU A 421 8.57 6.98 5.08
CA LEU A 421 8.52 6.81 6.52
C LEU A 421 8.35 8.19 7.18
N PRO A 422 7.68 8.27 8.34
CA PRO A 422 7.57 9.52 9.09
C PRO A 422 8.94 10.06 9.52
N GLU A 423 9.89 9.17 9.79
CA GLU A 423 11.30 9.48 10.05
C GLU A 423 12.17 8.39 9.42
N PRO A 424 13.33 8.72 8.82
CA PRO A 424 14.27 7.71 8.33
C PRO A 424 14.83 6.87 9.47
N ILE A 425 14.92 5.56 9.29
CA ILE A 425 15.35 4.63 10.33
C ILE A 425 16.74 4.10 9.99
N ARG A 426 17.64 4.15 10.97
CA ARG A 426 19.00 3.61 10.84
C ARG A 426 18.99 2.11 11.12
N VAL A 427 19.61 1.34 10.24
CA VAL A 427 19.84 -0.10 10.39
C VAL A 427 21.35 -0.34 10.33
N LEU A 428 21.89 -0.97 11.36
CA LEU A 428 23.31 -1.27 11.51
C LEU A 428 23.63 -2.74 11.13
N PRO A 429 24.89 -3.03 10.77
CA PRO A 429 25.39 -4.40 10.73
C PRO A 429 25.06 -5.17 12.02
N GLY A 430 24.45 -6.35 11.90
CA GLY A 430 24.02 -7.15 13.05
C GLY A 430 22.56 -6.93 13.48
N ASP A 431 21.85 -5.97 12.91
CA ASP A 431 20.42 -5.82 13.14
C ASP A 431 19.61 -6.90 12.41
N ALA A 432 18.47 -7.27 12.98
CA ALA A 432 17.51 -8.16 12.34
C ALA A 432 16.34 -7.37 11.73
N LEU A 433 15.91 -7.76 10.53
CA LEU A 433 14.68 -7.21 9.93
C LEU A 433 13.66 -8.34 9.77
N VAL A 434 12.47 -8.17 10.35
CA VAL A 434 11.41 -9.18 10.34
C VAL A 434 10.19 -8.68 9.60
N THR A 435 9.68 -9.50 8.69
CA THR A 435 8.54 -9.16 7.85
C THR A 435 7.47 -10.23 7.98
N THR A 436 6.29 -9.86 8.50
CA THR A 436 5.15 -10.77 8.67
C THR A 436 3.98 -10.32 7.81
N CYS A 437 3.40 -11.26 7.07
CA CYS A 437 2.17 -11.07 6.32
C CYS A 437 1.08 -11.96 6.91
N THR A 438 -0.14 -11.45 6.90
CA THR A 438 -1.35 -12.13 7.34
C THR A 438 -2.27 -12.30 6.15
N PHE A 439 -2.74 -13.52 5.95
CA PHE A 439 -3.58 -13.92 4.83
C PHE A 439 -4.96 -14.38 5.31
N ASP A 440 -5.98 -14.12 4.49
CA ASP A 440 -7.34 -14.62 4.61
C ASP A 440 -7.66 -15.50 3.39
N THR A 441 -7.66 -16.82 3.62
CA THR A 441 -8.00 -17.84 2.62
C THR A 441 -9.36 -18.47 2.91
N SER A 442 -10.24 -17.82 3.69
CA SER A 442 -11.60 -18.30 4.00
C SER A 442 -12.43 -18.65 2.75
N LYS A 443 -12.17 -17.95 1.64
CA LYS A 443 -12.83 -18.16 0.34
C LYS A 443 -12.08 -19.12 -0.60
N ARG A 444 -10.88 -19.57 -0.26
CA ARG A 444 -10.08 -20.49 -1.08
C ARG A 444 -10.44 -21.93 -0.75
N ARG A 445 -10.62 -22.77 -1.78
CA ARG A 445 -10.88 -24.21 -1.61
C ARG A 445 -9.62 -25.05 -1.48
N ASN A 446 -8.54 -24.60 -2.13
CA ASN A 446 -7.25 -25.30 -2.18
C ASN A 446 -6.19 -24.50 -1.43
N VAL A 447 -5.12 -25.19 -1.01
CA VAL A 447 -3.93 -24.58 -0.45
C VAL A 447 -3.36 -23.52 -1.39
N THR A 448 -2.98 -22.38 -0.83
CA THR A 448 -2.38 -21.28 -1.57
C THR A 448 -0.88 -21.27 -1.30
N LEU A 449 -0.08 -21.47 -2.34
CA LEU A 449 1.38 -21.60 -2.23
C LEU A 449 2.10 -20.30 -2.57
N GLY A 450 3.31 -20.12 -2.05
CA GLY A 450 4.22 -19.06 -2.44
C GLY A 450 4.62 -19.19 -3.92
N GLY A 451 4.61 -18.08 -4.66
CA GLY A 451 4.92 -18.12 -6.10
C GLY A 451 4.56 -16.84 -6.84
N LEU A 452 4.82 -16.84 -8.15
CA LEU A 452 4.72 -15.65 -9.01
C LEU A 452 3.31 -15.38 -9.57
N THR A 453 2.42 -16.37 -9.57
CA THR A 453 1.09 -16.21 -10.20
C THR A 453 0.10 -15.54 -9.26
N ILE A 454 -0.94 -14.89 -9.81
CA ILE A 454 -2.01 -14.26 -9.01
C ILE A 454 -2.75 -15.23 -8.07
N ASN A 455 -2.72 -16.53 -8.39
CA ASN A 455 -3.32 -17.58 -7.58
C ASN A 455 -2.42 -18.03 -6.43
N ASN A 456 -1.11 -17.77 -6.53
CA ASN A 456 -0.13 -17.93 -5.46
C ASN A 456 -0.18 -16.75 -4.48
N GLU A 457 0.70 -16.76 -3.48
CA GLU A 457 0.93 -15.63 -2.60
C GLU A 457 2.37 -15.16 -2.55
N MET A 458 2.53 -13.92 -2.09
CA MET A 458 3.81 -13.29 -1.81
C MET A 458 3.77 -12.56 -0.47
N CYS A 459 4.95 -12.39 0.14
CA CYS A 459 5.12 -11.58 1.34
C CYS A 459 6.39 -10.73 1.22
N LEU A 460 6.30 -9.59 0.52
CA LEU A 460 7.46 -8.75 0.16
C LEU A 460 7.41 -7.30 0.64
N ASN A 461 8.47 -6.83 1.30
CA ASN A 461 8.61 -5.45 1.74
C ASN A 461 9.84 -4.87 1.04
N TYR A 462 9.61 -3.96 0.10
CA TYR A 462 10.67 -3.25 -0.59
C TYR A 462 11.04 -2.03 0.25
N VAL A 463 12.26 -2.00 0.78
CA VAL A 463 12.76 -0.86 1.57
C VAL A 463 13.72 -0.03 0.75
N PHE A 464 13.46 1.28 0.67
CA PHE A 464 14.29 2.25 -0.03
C PHE A 464 15.25 2.89 0.97
N TYR A 465 16.54 2.82 0.70
CA TYR A 465 17.56 3.19 1.66
C TYR A 465 18.78 3.87 1.03
N TYR A 466 19.59 4.53 1.86
CA TYR A 466 20.90 5.06 1.49
C TYR A 466 21.88 4.99 2.68
N PRO A 467 23.21 4.91 2.45
CA PRO A 467 23.84 4.72 1.15
C PRO A 467 23.57 3.31 0.58
N LYS A 468 23.51 3.19 -0.74
CA LYS A 468 23.36 1.91 -1.43
C LYS A 468 24.47 0.95 -0.98
N SER A 469 24.07 -0.25 -0.58
CA SER A 469 24.97 -1.35 -0.22
C SER A 469 24.96 -2.44 -1.29
N GLN A 470 25.76 -3.48 -1.11
CA GLN A 470 25.70 -4.66 -1.99
C GLN A 470 24.43 -5.49 -1.76
N LEU A 471 23.82 -5.43 -0.57
CA LEU A 471 22.62 -6.19 -0.21
C LEU A 471 21.40 -5.70 -0.99
N GLU A 472 20.77 -6.62 -1.74
CA GLU A 472 19.56 -6.36 -2.51
C GLU A 472 18.43 -7.34 -2.14
N LEU A 473 18.75 -8.59 -1.80
CA LEU A 473 17.76 -9.57 -1.38
C LEU A 473 18.14 -10.09 0.01
N CYS A 474 17.24 -9.90 0.97
CA CYS A 474 17.36 -10.43 2.31
C CYS A 474 16.04 -11.08 2.75
N LYS A 475 15.89 -12.36 2.39
CA LYS A 475 14.65 -13.13 2.55
C LYS A 475 14.91 -14.49 3.15
N SER A 476 13.87 -15.15 3.61
CA SER A 476 14.00 -16.50 4.15
C SER A 476 12.86 -17.41 3.73
N ILE A 477 13.11 -18.71 3.78
CA ILE A 477 12.13 -19.79 3.64
C ILE A 477 12.40 -20.86 4.69
N VAL A 478 11.49 -21.81 4.87
CA VAL A 478 11.81 -23.01 5.65
C VAL A 478 12.88 -23.83 4.93
N SER A 479 13.82 -24.39 5.69
CA SER A 479 14.86 -25.29 5.14
C SER A 479 14.25 -26.58 4.60
N ASP A 480 14.94 -27.22 3.64
CA ASP A 480 14.54 -28.50 3.06
C ASP A 480 14.30 -29.57 4.13
N ASN A 481 15.21 -29.69 5.10
CA ASN A 481 15.09 -30.67 6.18
C ASN A 481 13.88 -30.39 7.11
N THR A 482 13.53 -29.13 7.32
CA THR A 482 12.31 -28.79 8.08
C THR A 482 11.08 -29.22 7.30
N LEU A 483 11.02 -28.90 6.01
CA LEU A 483 9.87 -29.19 5.16
C LEU A 483 9.68 -30.70 4.93
N ASP A 484 10.78 -31.42 4.67
CA ASP A 484 10.81 -32.88 4.57
C ASP A 484 10.25 -33.58 5.82
N ARG A 485 10.66 -33.11 7.00
CA ARG A 485 10.17 -33.66 8.27
C ARG A 485 8.69 -33.37 8.47
N PHE A 486 8.21 -32.21 8.04
CA PHE A 486 6.80 -31.87 8.05
C PHE A 486 6.00 -32.79 7.14
N PHE A 487 6.40 -32.98 5.89
CA PHE A 487 5.71 -33.90 4.97
C PHE A 487 5.74 -35.34 5.48
N LYS A 488 6.90 -35.83 5.95
CA LYS A 488 6.97 -37.16 6.60
C LYS A 488 5.98 -37.28 7.77
N LYS A 489 5.83 -36.22 8.59
CA LYS A 489 4.85 -36.18 9.67
C LYS A 489 3.41 -36.22 9.15
N MET A 490 3.10 -35.48 8.08
CA MET A 490 1.80 -35.51 7.41
C MET A 490 1.46 -36.92 6.90
N ASN A 491 2.41 -37.60 6.28
CA ASN A 491 2.22 -38.98 5.82
C ASN A 491 1.98 -39.97 6.98
N VAL A 492 2.88 -39.99 7.98
CA VAL A 492 2.86 -41.01 9.02
C VAL A 492 1.73 -40.83 10.02
N LEU A 493 1.39 -39.58 10.38
CA LEU A 493 0.41 -39.30 11.44
C LEU A 493 -0.98 -38.96 10.91
N TYR A 494 -1.09 -38.42 9.69
CA TYR A 494 -2.33 -37.90 9.15
C TYR A 494 -2.73 -38.56 7.83
N GLY A 495 -2.00 -39.58 7.37
CA GLY A 495 -2.35 -40.39 6.19
C GLY A 495 -2.21 -39.67 4.85
N ALA A 496 -1.63 -38.47 4.81
CA ALA A 496 -1.45 -37.72 3.57
C ALA A 496 -0.48 -38.43 2.61
N GLU A 497 -0.77 -38.45 1.31
CA GLU A 497 0.07 -39.12 0.30
C GLU A 497 1.35 -38.34 -0.06
N THR A 498 2.02 -37.75 0.92
CA THR A 498 3.27 -37.01 0.72
C THR A 498 4.47 -37.95 0.53
N SER A 499 5.45 -37.54 -0.28
CA SER A 499 6.65 -38.30 -0.60
C SER A 499 7.77 -37.40 -1.14
N ARG A 500 9.02 -37.78 -0.88
CA ARG A 500 10.21 -37.13 -1.49
C ARG A 500 10.28 -37.24 -3.01
N LYS A 501 9.48 -38.12 -3.61
CA LYS A 501 9.37 -38.25 -5.08
C LYS A 501 8.45 -37.21 -5.72
N LYS A 502 7.56 -36.60 -4.92
CA LYS A 502 6.64 -35.55 -5.35
C LYS A 502 7.33 -34.19 -5.23
N THR A 503 6.94 -33.25 -6.08
CA THR A 503 7.27 -31.82 -5.93
C THR A 503 6.72 -31.27 -4.60
N ILE A 504 7.21 -30.11 -4.16
CA ILE A 504 6.73 -29.48 -2.93
C ILE A 504 5.24 -29.13 -3.06
N GLU A 505 4.84 -28.66 -4.23
CA GLU A 505 3.47 -28.33 -4.61
C GLU A 505 2.55 -29.55 -4.51
N GLU A 506 2.91 -30.66 -5.15
CA GLU A 506 2.14 -31.90 -5.10
C GLU A 506 2.03 -32.45 -3.67
N ASN A 507 3.09 -32.30 -2.86
CA ASN A 507 3.05 -32.68 -1.46
C ASN A 507 2.02 -31.85 -0.69
N TYR A 508 2.04 -30.51 -0.79
CA TYR A 508 1.04 -29.67 -0.15
C TYR A 508 -0.39 -29.91 -0.65
N GLN A 509 -0.56 -30.22 -1.93
CA GLN A 509 -1.85 -30.53 -2.53
C GLN A 509 -2.40 -31.90 -2.09
N SER A 510 -1.54 -32.83 -1.68
CA SER A 510 -1.94 -34.15 -1.17
C SER A 510 -2.39 -34.17 0.29
N ILE A 511 -2.34 -33.03 0.98
CA ILE A 511 -2.77 -32.90 2.38
C ILE A 511 -4.23 -32.47 2.43
N GLU A 512 -5.05 -33.25 3.13
CA GLU A 512 -6.37 -32.80 3.55
C GLU A 512 -6.24 -31.85 4.75
N TRP A 513 -6.60 -30.59 4.57
CA TRP A 513 -6.36 -29.54 5.56
C TRP A 513 -7.44 -29.50 6.64
N GLY A 514 -7.19 -30.17 7.76
CA GLY A 514 -7.95 -30.04 9.00
C GLY A 514 -7.26 -29.15 10.05
N ARG A 515 -7.91 -29.02 11.21
CA ARG A 515 -7.40 -28.18 12.32
C ARG A 515 -6.01 -28.64 12.80
N MET A 516 -5.74 -29.94 12.76
CA MET A 516 -4.49 -30.51 13.29
C MET A 516 -3.32 -30.32 12.33
N GLU A 517 -3.56 -30.45 11.02
CA GLU A 517 -2.61 -30.24 9.93
C GLU A 517 -2.22 -28.76 9.86
N VAL A 518 -3.21 -27.87 9.94
CA VAL A 518 -3.00 -26.42 10.04
C VAL A 518 -2.17 -26.07 11.28
N ALA A 519 -2.49 -26.65 12.45
CA ALA A 519 -1.72 -26.42 13.67
C ALA A 519 -0.28 -26.93 13.57
N ALA A 520 -0.07 -28.09 12.94
CA ALA A 520 1.26 -28.64 12.68
C ALA A 520 2.06 -27.75 11.72
N LEU A 521 1.44 -27.20 10.68
CA LEU A 521 2.06 -26.28 9.73
C LEU A 521 2.45 -24.96 10.43
N LYS A 522 1.55 -24.38 11.23
CA LYS A 522 1.83 -23.18 12.04
C LYS A 522 2.99 -23.43 13.00
N HIS A 523 3.06 -24.61 13.62
CA HIS A 523 4.18 -24.98 14.48
C HIS A 523 5.49 -25.07 13.69
N MET A 524 5.48 -25.72 12.52
CA MET A 524 6.65 -25.82 11.64
C MET A 524 7.20 -24.44 11.27
N TYR A 525 6.36 -23.49 10.84
CA TYR A 525 6.83 -22.14 10.51
C TYR A 525 7.38 -21.37 11.71
N ARG A 526 6.94 -21.67 12.94
CA ARG A 526 7.41 -20.99 14.14
C ARG A 526 8.74 -21.53 14.66
N THR A 527 8.96 -22.84 14.60
CA THR A 527 10.11 -23.51 15.26
C THR A 527 11.09 -24.12 14.28
N GLY A 528 10.67 -24.29 13.03
CA GLY A 528 11.44 -24.90 11.96
C GLY A 528 12.68 -24.09 11.61
N ARG A 529 13.72 -24.80 11.19
CA ARG A 529 14.95 -24.19 10.70
C ARG A 529 14.70 -23.57 9.32
N ILE A 530 15.34 -22.45 9.05
CA ILE A 530 15.16 -21.66 7.83
C ILE A 530 16.40 -21.69 6.95
N HIS A 531 16.19 -21.46 5.66
CA HIS A 531 17.20 -21.02 4.72
C HIS A 531 17.10 -19.50 4.57
N GLN A 532 18.23 -18.79 4.53
CA GLN A 532 18.32 -17.35 4.31
C GLN A 532 18.89 -17.07 2.93
N SER A 533 18.10 -16.42 2.08
CA SER A 533 18.59 -15.83 0.84
C SER A 533 19.20 -14.46 1.16
N CYS A 534 20.51 -14.33 0.98
CA CYS A 534 21.33 -13.15 1.26
C CYS A 534 22.14 -12.79 0.02
N ASN A 535 21.53 -12.07 -0.92
CA ASN A 535 22.10 -11.89 -2.26
C ASN A 535 22.37 -10.43 -2.60
N SER A 536 23.40 -10.25 -3.42
CA SER A 536 23.80 -8.97 -3.96
C SER A 536 22.99 -8.57 -5.19
N SER A 537 23.16 -7.32 -5.64
CA SER A 537 22.54 -6.80 -6.88
C SER A 537 22.85 -7.60 -8.15
N SER A 538 23.93 -8.40 -8.18
CA SER A 538 24.25 -9.29 -9.31
C SER A 538 23.59 -10.67 -9.19
N GLY A 539 22.71 -10.87 -8.20
CA GLY A 539 22.08 -12.15 -7.90
C GLY A 539 23.00 -13.15 -7.19
N VAL A 540 24.25 -12.78 -6.94
CA VAL A 540 25.25 -13.64 -6.30
C VAL A 540 25.12 -13.56 -4.79
N GLU A 541 25.18 -14.70 -4.12
CA GLU A 541 25.14 -14.83 -2.67
C GLU A 541 26.31 -14.07 -2.01
N ILE A 542 26.00 -13.33 -0.95
CA ILE A 542 26.98 -12.57 -0.18
C ILE A 542 27.68 -13.55 0.78
N SER A 543 29.02 -13.53 0.79
CA SER A 543 29.94 -14.18 1.75
C SER A 543 30.13 -15.72 1.70
N GLY A 544 29.53 -16.47 0.76
CA GLY A 544 29.80 -17.91 0.57
C GLY A 544 29.56 -18.77 1.82
N HIS A 545 28.73 -18.27 2.74
CA HIS A 545 28.40 -18.92 3.99
C HIS A 545 27.34 -20.01 3.78
N ASN A 546 27.28 -20.98 4.68
CA ASN A 546 26.10 -21.84 4.73
C ASN A 546 24.92 -21.05 5.32
N TRP A 547 23.94 -20.74 4.48
CA TRP A 547 22.70 -20.06 4.87
C TRP A 547 21.53 -20.99 5.12
N ASP A 548 21.73 -22.31 5.05
CA ASP A 548 20.70 -23.29 5.33
C ASP A 548 20.70 -23.72 6.81
N ASN A 549 19.56 -24.28 7.24
CA ASN A 549 19.34 -24.86 8.56
C ASN A 549 19.56 -23.90 9.76
N LEU A 550 19.37 -22.60 9.53
CA LEU A 550 19.51 -21.54 10.53
C LEU A 550 18.31 -21.50 11.48
N LYS A 551 18.52 -20.98 12.70
CA LYS A 551 17.40 -20.76 13.64
C LYS A 551 16.65 -19.47 13.24
N PRO A 552 15.31 -19.48 13.18
CA PRO A 552 14.55 -18.25 13.05
C PRO A 552 14.70 -17.40 14.32
N ILE A 553 14.39 -16.10 14.20
CA ILE A 553 14.40 -15.18 15.33
C ILE A 553 13.12 -15.39 16.16
N ASP A 554 13.26 -15.55 17.47
CA ASP A 554 12.12 -15.52 18.40
C ASP A 554 11.81 -14.06 18.80
N TYR A 555 10.86 -13.45 18.08
CA TYR A 555 10.40 -12.09 18.33
C TYR A 555 9.01 -12.02 18.97
N ARG A 556 8.33 -13.17 19.14
CA ARG A 556 6.91 -13.22 19.56
C ARG A 556 6.72 -13.23 21.08
N ASN A 557 7.76 -13.58 21.84
CA ASN A 557 7.76 -13.66 23.30
C ASN A 557 8.37 -12.44 24.00
N GLN A 558 8.67 -11.36 23.27
CA GLN A 558 9.21 -10.13 23.84
C GLN A 558 8.07 -9.14 24.16
N GLU A 559 7.95 -8.72 25.42
CA GLU A 559 6.90 -7.78 25.84
C GLU A 559 7.01 -6.44 25.10
N PRO A 560 5.90 -5.76 24.78
CA PRO A 560 5.90 -4.49 24.05
C PRO A 560 6.74 -3.39 24.71
N GLU A 561 6.86 -3.39 26.05
CA GLU A 561 7.59 -2.37 26.83
C GLU A 561 9.09 -2.69 27.04
N THR A 562 9.53 -3.93 26.78
CA THR A 562 10.95 -4.33 26.84
C THR A 562 11.63 -4.35 25.48
N ARG A 563 10.99 -3.76 24.45
CA ARG A 563 11.54 -3.57 23.09
C ARG A 563 12.64 -2.51 23.06
N ASP A 564 13.60 -2.57 23.97
CA ASP A 564 14.83 -1.80 23.84
C ASP A 564 15.74 -2.49 22.81
N TYR A 565 15.43 -2.28 21.53
CA TYR A 565 16.37 -2.55 20.43
C TYR A 565 17.32 -1.36 20.23
N ARG A 566 17.68 -0.63 21.30
CA ARG A 566 18.92 0.15 21.33
C ARG A 566 20.07 -0.79 21.66
N LEU A 567 20.52 -1.55 20.66
CA LEU A 567 21.87 -2.09 20.71
C LEU A 567 22.85 -0.91 20.50
N HIS A 568 23.20 -0.30 21.62
CA HIS A 568 24.22 0.74 21.87
C HIS A 568 24.07 2.09 21.15
N ILE A 569 23.97 3.15 21.97
CA ILE A 569 24.10 4.58 21.62
C ILE A 569 25.44 4.86 20.96
#